data_AF-A0A920HLB8-F1
#
_entry.id   AF-A0A920HLB8-F1
#
_cell.length_a   1.000
_cell.length_b   1.000
_cell.length_c   1.000
_cell.angle_alpha   90.00
_cell.angle_beta   90.00
_cell.angle_gamma   90.00
#
_symmetry.space_group_name_H-M   'P 1'
#
loop_
_entity.id
_entity.type
_entity.pdbx_description
1 polymer ?
#
loop_
_entity_poly.entity_id
_entity_poly.type
_entity_poly.pdbx_seq_one_letter_code
_entity_poly.pdbx_strand_id
1 'polypeptide(L)' 'MDSIALAMPIGLGLVRIGNFLNGELFGRPTNGEWGFIFPTDPLGIPRHPSQLYECFLEGIIFFCVELYR' A
#
# COMPACT_ATOMS: atom_id res chain seq x y z
N MET A 1 -12.22 -20.39 -10.79
CA MET A 1 -12.17 -19.55 -9.58
C MET A 1 -10.72 -19.32 -9.14
N ASP A 2 -9.83 -20.27 -9.40
CA ASP A 2 -8.41 -20.25 -8.96
C ASP A 2 -7.55 -19.17 -9.60
N SER A 3 -7.73 -18.88 -10.90
CA SER A 3 -6.96 -17.82 -11.57
C SER A 3 -7.30 -16.41 -11.07
N ILE A 4 -8.54 -16.20 -10.58
CA ILE A 4 -8.97 -14.92 -10.01
C ILE A 4 -8.35 -14.74 -8.62
N ALA A 5 -8.27 -15.83 -7.83
CA ALA A 5 -7.60 -15.81 -6.53
C ALA A 5 -6.11 -15.42 -6.67
N LEU A 6 -5.44 -15.90 -7.72
CA LEU A 6 -4.05 -15.55 -8.01
C LEU A 6 -3.87 -14.08 -8.48
N ALA A 7 -4.85 -13.54 -9.23
CA ALA A 7 -4.78 -12.18 -9.76
C ALA A 7 -5.17 -11.10 -8.74
N MET A 8 -6.01 -11.44 -7.74
CA MET A 8 -6.51 -10.49 -6.75
C MET A 8 -5.41 -9.76 -5.96
N PRO A 9 -4.40 -10.45 -5.40
CA PRO A 9 -3.32 -9.81 -4.64
C PRO A 9 -2.55 -8.78 -5.47
N ILE A 10 -2.21 -9.13 -6.71
CA ILE A 10 -1.52 -8.20 -7.63
C ILE A 10 -2.39 -6.96 -7.88
N GLY A 11 -3.67 -7.16 -8.17
CA GLY A 11 -4.62 -6.06 -8.36
C GLY A 11 -4.73 -5.15 -7.14
N LEU A 12 -4.86 -5.73 -5.94
CA LEU A 12 -4.88 -5.01 -4.67
C LEU A 12 -3.59 -4.20 -4.48
N GLY A 13 -2.42 -4.80 -4.68
CA GLY A 13 -1.14 -4.11 -4.56
C GLY A 13 -1.03 -2.91 -5.50
N LEU A 14 -1.45 -3.06 -6.76
CA LEU A 14 -1.45 -1.97 -7.74
C LEU A 14 -2.39 -0.83 -7.34
N VAL A 15 -3.56 -1.13 -6.78
CA VAL A 15 -4.48 -0.10 -6.25
C VAL A 15 -3.82 0.69 -5.12
N ARG A 16 -3.09 0.03 -4.21
CA ARG A 16 -2.36 0.72 -3.14
C ARG A 16 -1.24 1.62 -3.67
N ILE A 17 -0.54 1.20 -4.72
CA ILE A 17 0.45 2.06 -5.39
C ILE A 17 -0.24 3.30 -5.99
N GLY A 18 -1.40 3.14 -6.64
CA GLY A 18 -2.21 4.26 -7.12
C GLY A 18 -2.57 5.25 -6.00
N ASN A 19 -3.03 4.74 -4.86
CA ASN A 19 -3.35 5.55 -3.69
C ASN A 19 -2.12 6.32 -3.19
N PHE A 20 -0.94 5.70 -3.16
CA PHE A 20 0.31 6.37 -2.78
C PHE A 20 0.65 7.52 -3.74
N LEU A 21 0.56 7.29 -5.05
CA LEU A 21 0.86 8.29 -6.09
C LEU A 21 -0.14 9.45 -6.07
N ASN A 22 -1.41 9.18 -5.81
CA ASN A 22 -2.45 10.21 -5.66
C ASN A 22 -2.37 10.92 -4.29
N GLY A 23 -1.58 10.40 -3.34
CA GLY A 23 -1.53 10.91 -1.98
C GLY A 23 -2.84 10.70 -1.21
N GLU A 24 -3.54 9.61 -1.47
CA GLU A 24 -4.82 9.28 -0.83
C GLU A 24 -4.65 8.16 0.19
N LEU A 25 -5.49 8.13 1.24
CA LEU A 25 -5.49 7.07 2.26
C LEU A 25 -4.13 6.89 2.97
N PHE A 26 -3.39 7.99 3.16
CA PHE A 26 -2.14 7.97 3.90
C PHE A 26 -2.33 7.62 5.38
N GLY A 27 -1.26 7.12 5.98
CA GLY A 27 -1.30 6.59 7.33
C GLY A 27 -1.36 7.67 8.42
N ARG A 28 -1.19 7.19 9.65
CA ARG A 28 -1.16 8.06 10.82
C ARG A 28 0.09 8.97 10.81
N PRO A 29 0.03 10.13 11.48
CA PRO A 29 1.20 10.96 11.72
C PRO A 29 2.33 10.15 12.36
N THR A 30 3.55 10.46 11.96
CA THR A 30 4.75 9.80 12.48
C THR A 30 5.82 10.81 12.84
N ASN A 31 6.59 10.48 13.88
CA ASN A 31 7.78 11.23 14.28
C ASN A 31 9.06 10.55 13.80
N GLY A 32 8.95 9.45 13.02
CA GLY A 32 10.10 8.74 12.46
C GLY A 32 10.70 9.47 11.26
N GLU A 33 12.01 9.30 11.07
CA GLU A 33 12.77 9.93 9.97
C GLU A 33 12.36 9.44 8.57
N TRP A 34 11.62 8.32 8.49
CA TRP A 34 11.08 7.76 7.24
C TRP A 34 9.66 8.25 6.90
N GLY A 35 9.13 9.22 7.65
CA GLY A 35 7.81 9.78 7.39
C GLY A 35 7.75 10.44 6.01
N PHE A 36 6.68 10.19 5.27
CA PHE A 36 6.46 10.79 3.96
C PHE A 36 5.47 11.96 4.09
N ILE A 37 5.80 13.10 3.48
CA ILE A 37 4.92 14.28 3.44
C ILE A 37 4.13 14.22 2.13
N PHE A 38 2.81 14.02 2.25
CA PHE A 38 1.93 13.95 1.10
C PHE A 38 1.45 15.36 0.70
N PRO A 39 1.53 15.75 -0.58
CA PRO A 39 1.08 17.08 -1.03
C PRO A 39 -0.41 17.35 -0.77
N THR A 40 -1.19 16.29 -0.70
CA THR A 40 -2.64 16.29 -0.43
C THR A 40 -2.99 16.33 1.05
N ASP A 41 -2.02 16.17 1.96
CA ASP A 41 -2.27 16.27 3.41
C ASP A 41 -2.40 17.75 3.81
N PRO A 42 -3.58 18.20 4.28
CA PRO A 42 -3.78 19.60 4.65
C PRO A 42 -2.93 20.06 5.83
N LEU A 43 -2.44 19.12 6.65
CA LEU A 43 -1.55 19.44 7.78
C LEU A 43 -0.08 19.48 7.36
N GLY A 44 0.28 18.94 6.19
CA GLY A 44 1.66 18.91 5.69
C GLY A 44 2.64 18.20 6.65
N ILE A 45 2.16 17.25 7.45
CA ILE A 45 2.98 16.57 8.46
C ILE A 45 3.53 15.24 7.94
N PRO A 46 4.67 14.76 8.46
CA PRO A 46 5.18 13.44 8.11
C PRO A 46 4.19 12.35 8.53
N ARG A 47 3.84 11.46 7.60
CA ARG A 47 2.93 10.33 7.84
C ARG A 47 3.53 9.03 7.39
N HIS A 48 3.04 7.94 7.96
CA HIS A 48 3.39 6.61 7.48
C HIS A 48 2.85 6.40 6.06
N PRO A 49 3.68 5.99 5.08
CA PRO A 49 3.22 5.59 3.76
C PRO A 49 2.59 4.19 3.80
N SER A 50 1.48 4.05 4.53
CA SER A 50 0.79 2.78 4.80
C SER A 50 0.45 2.01 3.54
N GLN A 51 0.17 2.70 2.44
CA GLN A 51 -0.15 2.11 1.15
C GLN A 51 1.01 1.27 0.59
N LEU A 52 2.26 1.67 0.84
CA LEU A 52 3.42 0.87 0.44
C LEU A 52 3.54 -0.41 1.28
N TYR A 53 3.22 -0.33 2.58
CA TYR A 53 3.18 -1.49 3.46
C TYR A 53 2.06 -2.45 3.04
N GLU A 54 0.88 -1.92 2.72
CA GLU A 54 -0.27 -2.68 2.22
C GLU A 54 0.04 -3.32 0.86
N CYS A 55 0.67 -2.59 -0.07
CA CYS A 55 1.11 -3.15 -1.35
C CYS A 55 2.06 -4.34 -1.16
N PHE A 56 2.98 -4.24 -0.20
CA PHE A 56 3.94 -5.30 0.07
C PHE A 56 3.27 -6.52 0.73
N LEU A 57 2.43 -6.31 1.74
CA LEU A 57 1.79 -7.39 2.51
C LEU A 57 0.61 -8.02 1.76
N GLU A 58 -0.36 -7.22 1.32
CA GLU A 58 -1.57 -7.69 0.63
C GLU A 58 -1.29 -8.05 -0.83
N GLY A 59 -0.31 -7.39 -1.46
CA GLY A 59 0.07 -7.66 -2.84
C GLY A 59 1.09 -8.78 -2.95
N ILE A 60 2.33 -8.49 -2.57
CA ILE A 60 3.47 -9.38 -2.84
C ILE A 60 3.44 -10.63 -1.95
N ILE A 61 3.34 -10.46 -0.63
CA ILE A 61 3.39 -11.60 0.30
C ILE A 61 2.18 -12.50 0.09
N PHE A 62 0.98 -11.93 0.01
CA PHE A 62 -0.23 -12.73 -0.20
C PHE A 62 -0.21 -13.46 -1.54
N PHE A 63 0.27 -12.83 -2.62
CA PHE A 63 0.49 -13.50 -3.90
C PHE A 63 1.45 -14.69 -3.77
N CYS A 64 2.59 -14.50 -3.10
CA CYS A 64 3.55 -15.57 -2.90
C CYS A 64 2.92 -16.74 -2.12
N VAL A 65 2.18 -16.49 -1.05
CA VAL A 65 1.52 -17.53 -0.27
C VAL A 65 0.54 -18.33 -1.14
N GLU A 66 -0.31 -17.67 -1.90
CA GLU A 66 -1.28 -18.33 -2.79
C GLU A 66 -0.60 -19.05 -3.96
N LEU A 67 0.57 -18.60 -4.42
CA LEU A 67 1.32 -19.24 -5.50
C LEU A 67 1.95 -20.59 -5.08
N TYR A 68 2.33 -20.72 -3.80
CA TYR A 68 2.96 -21.95 -3.26
C TYR A 68 1.97 -22.90 -2.59
N ARG A 69 0.66 -22.61 -2.66
CA ARG A 69 -0.41 -23.42 -2.11
C ARG A 69 -0.97 -24.38 -3.18
#